data_AF-A0A0V1LY07-F1
#
_entry.id   AF-A0A0V1LY07-F1
#
_cell.length_a   1.000
_cell.length_b   1.000
_cell.length_c   1.000
_cell.angle_alpha   90.00
_cell.angle_beta   90.00
_cell.angle_gamma   90.00
#
_symmetry.space_group_name_H-M   'P 1'
#
loop_
_entity.id
_entity.type
_entity.pdbx_description
1 polymer ?
#
loop_
_entity_poly.entity_id
_entity_poly.type
_entity_poly.pdbx_seq_one_letter_code
_entity_poly.pdbx_strand_id
1 'polypeptide(L)' 'MARPVQPKIAALPFSRVVEAAAFAHTGMDFAGPLLIRVGKGATSKCYVCLFTCMASRAVHLNWSLR' A
#
# COMPACT_ATOMS: atom_id res chain seq x y z
N MET A 1 -19.86 33.93 13.45
CA MET A 1 -19.81 32.59 12.84
C MET A 1 -18.64 32.55 11.87
N ALA A 2 -17.65 31.69 12.07
CA ALA A 2 -16.47 31.63 11.20
C ALA A 2 -16.74 30.73 9.98
N ARG A 3 -16.43 31.19 8.77
CA ARG A 3 -16.53 30.39 7.54
C ARG A 3 -15.31 29.46 7.44
N PRO A 4 -15.49 28.15 7.25
CA PRO A 4 -14.35 27.24 7.09
C PRO A 4 -13.55 27.63 5.83
N VAL A 5 -12.22 27.75 5.99
CA VAL A 5 -11.29 27.95 4.88
C VAL A 5 -11.11 26.62 4.16
N GLN A 6 -11.42 26.58 2.87
CA GLN A 6 -11.19 25.41 2.04
C GLN A 6 -9.69 25.26 1.76
N PRO A 7 -9.07 24.11 2.07
CA PRO A 7 -7.68 23.87 1.72
C PRO A 7 -7.51 23.87 0.20
N LYS A 8 -6.50 24.56 -0.34
CA LYS A 8 -6.10 24.40 -1.74
C LYS A 8 -5.42 23.05 -1.90
N ILE A 9 -6.06 22.12 -2.60
CA ILE A 9 -5.52 20.79 -2.89
C ILE A 9 -5.08 20.76 -4.36
N ALA A 10 -3.90 20.20 -4.64
CA ALA A 10 -3.43 19.98 -6.00
C ALA A 10 -4.30 18.93 -6.72
N ALA A 11 -4.40 19.01 -8.05
CA ALA A 11 -5.12 18.01 -8.83
C ALA A 11 -4.58 16.60 -8.53
N LEU A 12 -5.49 15.65 -8.31
CA LEU A 12 -5.10 14.25 -8.12
C LEU A 12 -4.55 13.69 -9.44
N PRO A 13 -3.53 12.82 -9.40
CA PRO A 13 -3.01 12.16 -10.59
C PRO A 13 -4.11 11.31 -11.24
N PHE A 14 -4.13 11.28 -12.57
CA PHE A 14 -5.15 10.58 -13.38
C PHE A 14 -5.40 9.13 -12.94
N SER A 15 -4.34 8.43 -12.52
CA SER A 15 -4.40 7.05 -11.99
C SER A 15 -5.28 6.87 -10.75
N ARG A 16 -5.68 7.96 -10.07
CA ARG A 16 -6.60 7.96 -8.91
C ARG A 16 -8.02 8.39 -9.23
N VAL A 17 -8.29 8.90 -10.44
CA VAL A 17 -9.56 9.56 -10.78
C VAL A 17 -10.28 8.87 -11.93
N VAL A 18 -9.62 7.94 -12.62
CA VAL A 18 -10.18 7.22 -13.76
C VAL A 18 -10.53 5.79 -13.39
N GLU A 19 -11.69 5.35 -13.88
CA GLU A 19 -12.11 3.96 -13.78
C GLU A 19 -11.13 3.07 -14.54
N ALA A 20 -10.56 2.11 -13.83
CA ALA A 20 -9.62 1.14 -14.38
C ALA A 20 -9.87 -0.22 -13.75
N ALA A 21 -9.44 -1.28 -14.42
CA ALA A 21 -9.48 -2.62 -13.84
C ALA A 21 -8.69 -2.66 -12.52
N ALA A 22 -9.09 -3.55 -11.61
CA ALA A 22 -8.41 -3.72 -10.34
C ALA A 22 -6.90 -3.96 -10.56
N PHE A 23 -6.06 -3.21 -9.83
CA PHE A 23 -4.60 -3.27 -9.93
C PHE A 23 -4.00 -2.90 -11.31
N ALA A 24 -4.75 -2.24 -12.20
CA ALA A 24 -4.18 -1.69 -13.45
C ALA A 24 -3.15 -0.57 -13.19
N HIS A 25 -3.33 0.16 -12.10
CA HIS A 25 -2.36 1.13 -11.58
C HIS A 25 -2.06 0.78 -10.13
N THR A 26 -0.82 0.41 -9.84
CA THR A 26 -0.41 -0.01 -8.49
C THR A 26 0.75 0.83 -7.96
N GLY A 27 0.68 1.11 -6.66
CA GLY A 27 1.84 1.52 -5.87
C GLY A 27 2.48 0.28 -5.26
N MET A 28 3.80 0.27 -5.17
CA MET A 28 4.56 -0.79 -4.51
C MET A 28 5.27 -0.19 -3.29
N ASP A 29 5.11 -0.84 -2.14
CA ASP A 29 5.79 -0.50 -0.90
C ASP A 29 6.28 -1.77 -0.20
N PHE A 30 7.14 -1.63 0.80
CA PHE A 30 7.67 -2.73 1.58
C PHE A 30 7.53 -2.46 3.07
N ALA A 31 6.98 -3.43 3.80
CA ALA A 31 7.00 -3.44 5.26
C ALA A 31 8.05 -4.45 5.75
N GLY A 32 8.99 -4.02 6.60
CA GLY A 32 9.89 -4.95 7.28
C GLY A 32 10.95 -4.29 8.14
N PRO A 33 11.96 -5.04 8.62
CA PRO A 33 11.96 -6.51 8.69
C PRO A 33 11.08 -6.99 9.85
N LEU A 34 10.12 -7.86 9.54
CA LEU A 34 9.33 -8.58 10.53
C LEU A 34 10.08 -9.84 10.95
N LEU A 35 10.16 -10.10 12.26
CA LEU A 35 10.69 -11.34 12.79
C LEU A 35 9.58 -12.40 12.83
N ILE A 36 9.68 -13.40 11.97
CA ILE A 36 8.77 -14.55 11.97
C ILE A 36 9.43 -15.78 12.57
N ARG A 37 8.65 -16.61 13.25
CA ARG A 37 9.13 -17.91 13.75
C ARG A 37 9.18 -18.89 12.59
N VAL A 38 10.33 -19.51 12.40
CA VAL A 38 10.55 -20.57 11.41
C VAL A 38 10.91 -21.83 12.18
N GLY A 39 9.95 -22.74 12.35
CA GLY A 39 10.16 -23.98 13.11
C GLY A 39 10.32 -23.78 14.62
N LYS A 40 10.92 -24.78 15.29
CA LYS A 40 11.11 -24.78 16.75
C LYS A 40 12.34 -23.97 17.13
N GLY A 41 12.12 -22.74 17.58
CA GLY A 41 13.15 -21.91 18.22
C GLY A 41 13.96 -21.01 17.29
N ALA A 42 13.76 -21.09 15.96
CA ALA A 42 14.41 -20.19 15.02
C ALA A 42 13.47 -19.05 14.59
N THR A 43 14.04 -17.88 14.34
CA THR A 43 13.35 -16.71 13.79
C THR A 43 14.05 -16.27 12.51
N SER A 44 13.28 -15.96 11.47
CA SER A 44 13.80 -15.35 10.24
C SER A 44 13.25 -13.94 10.06
N LYS A 45 14.00 -13.10 9.35
CA LYS A 45 13.55 -11.78 8.91
C LYS A 45 12.73 -11.95 7.64
N CYS A 46 11.60 -11.28 7.57
CA CYS A 46 10.81 -11.21 6.36
C CYS A 46 10.40 -9.77 6.05
N TYR A 47 10.24 -9.50 4.76
CA TYR A 47 9.62 -8.29 4.25
C TYR A 47 8.31 -8.65 3.54
N VAL A 48 7.31 -7.80 3.72
CA VAL A 48 6.03 -7.88 3.02
C VAL A 48 6.02 -6.85 1.92
N CYS A 49 5.81 -7.29 0.68
CA CYS A 49 5.54 -6.39 -0.42
C CYS A 49 4.05 -5.98 -0.35
N LEU A 50 3.78 -4.68 -0.37
CA LEU A 50 2.45 -4.10 -0.37
C LEU A 50 2.14 -3.56 -1.78
N PHE A 51 1.19 -4.15 -2.47
CA PHE A 51 0.71 -3.64 -3.75
C PHE A 51 -0.62 -2.91 -3.55
N THR A 52 -0.63 -1.59 -3.72
CA THR A 52 -1.84 -0.77 -3.52
C THR A 52 -2.47 -0.40 -4.85
N CYS A 53 -3.73 -0.73 -5.06
CA CYS A 53 -4.52 -0.30 -6.21
C CYS A 53 -4.81 1.21 -6.12
N MET A 54 -4.42 2.00 -7.13
CA MET A 54 -4.62 3.46 -7.11
C MET A 54 -6.08 3.88 -7.34
N ALA A 55 -6.88 3.04 -8.01
CA ALA A 55 -8.30 3.31 -8.26
C ALA A 55 -9.16 3.11 -7.01
N SER A 56 -8.94 2.04 -6.24
CA SER A 56 -9.80 1.64 -5.11
C SER A 56 -9.13 1.72 -3.73
N ARG A 57 -7.81 1.92 -3.67
CA ARG A 57 -6.98 1.80 -2.46
C ARG A 57 -6.94 0.40 -1.84
N ALA A 58 -7.35 -0.64 -2.58
CA ALA A 58 -7.20 -2.03 -2.15
C ALA A 58 -5.71 -2.41 -2.05
N VAL A 59 -5.33 -3.17 -1.03
CA VAL A 59 -3.94 -3.60 -0.80
C VAL A 59 -3.83 -5.12 -0.96
N HIS A 60 -2.92 -5.57 -1.84
CA HIS A 60 -2.52 -6.96 -1.97
C HIS A 60 -1.18 -7.18 -1.26
N LEU A 61 -1.17 -8.09 -0.29
CA LEU A 61 0.01 -8.43 0.51
C LEU A 61 0.70 -9.64 -0.12
N ASN A 62 1.97 -9.49 -0.50
CA ASN A 62 2.80 -10.59 -0.93
C ASN A 62 3.94 -10.80 0.08
N TRP A 63 4.11 -12.04 0.54
CA TRP A 63 5.08 -12.40 1.56
C TRP A 63 6.32 -13.00 0.91
N SER A 64 7.48 -12.36 1.07
CA SER A 64 8.75 -12.89 0.57
C SER A 64 9.47 -13.66 1.68
N LEU A 65 9.24 -14.98 1.74
CA LEU A 65 10.08 -15.89 2.55
C LEU A 65 11.36 -16.17 1.76
N ARG A 66 12.42 -15.44 2.09
CA ARG A 66 13.80 -15.77 1.71
C ARG A 66 14.62 -16.06 2.94
#